data_AF-A0A2E5SG65-F1
#
_entry.id   AF-A0A2E5SG65-F1
#
_cell.length_a   1.000
_cell.length_b   1.000
_cell.length_c   1.000
_cell.angle_alpha   90.00
_cell.angle_beta   90.00
_cell.angle_gamma   90.00
#
_symmetry.space_group_name_H-M   'P 1'
#
loop_
_entity.id
_entity.type
_entity.pdbx_description
1 polymer ?
#
loop_
_entity_poly.entity_id
_entity_poly.type
_entity_poly.pdbx_seq_one_letter_code
_entity_poly.pdbx_strand_id
1 'polypeptide(L)'
;MQYEGLIGSHIFNIPGIYEYDCDIGNHAEQGMTGSVIVGQGGCMDHNACNYDEEFDFQYGECDFAELNFNCNGECLIEVDSCGICGGNGSNGDVNENNLIEIADITYIIEYIIGEIIFNENQICTGDVNMNGILNVTDVILIIELIFED
;
A
#
# COMPACT_ATOMS: atom_id res chain seq x y z
N MET A 1 14.05 62.04 0.62
CA MET A 1 13.27 61.05 1.38
C MET A 1 14.11 59.80 1.43
N GLN A 2 14.74 59.58 2.58
CA GLN A 2 15.59 58.43 2.84
C GLN A 2 14.65 57.27 3.12
N TYR A 3 14.58 56.29 2.20
CA TYR A 3 13.89 55.03 2.46
C TYR A 3 14.72 54.26 3.47
N GLU A 4 14.56 54.57 4.76
CA GLU A 4 14.97 53.66 5.82
C GLU A 4 13.85 52.64 5.99
N GLY A 5 14.12 51.40 5.61
CA GLY A 5 13.12 50.33 5.73
C GLY A 5 13.68 48.94 5.55
N LEU A 6 14.98 48.72 5.77
CA LEU A 6 15.52 47.37 5.92
C LEU A 6 15.67 47.10 7.42
N ILE A 7 14.67 46.46 8.02
CA ILE A 7 14.71 46.06 9.44
C ILE A 7 15.59 44.81 9.67
N GLY A 8 15.94 44.11 8.59
CA GLY A 8 16.83 42.95 8.58
C GLY A 8 16.82 42.27 7.21
N SER A 9 17.81 41.43 6.95
CA SER A 9 17.87 40.55 5.79
C SER A 9 18.47 39.21 6.20
N HIS A 10 17.97 38.12 5.63
CA HIS A 10 18.52 36.78 5.82
C HIS A 10 18.86 36.17 4.45
N ILE A 11 19.93 35.39 4.39
CA ILE A 11 20.32 34.63 3.19
C ILE A 11 20.23 33.15 3.55
N PHE A 12 19.38 32.43 2.83
CA PHE A 12 19.25 30.99 2.94
C PHE A 12 20.36 30.31 2.12
N ASN A 13 21.16 29.47 2.77
CA ASN A 13 22.25 28.72 2.13
C ASN A 13 22.02 27.20 2.16
N ILE A 14 20.93 26.77 2.79
CA ILE A 14 20.55 25.37 2.92
C ILE A 14 19.13 25.26 2.33
N PRO A 15 18.87 24.29 1.46
CA PRO A 15 17.50 24.00 1.02
C PRO A 15 16.62 23.53 2.16
N GLY A 16 15.34 23.86 2.12
CA GLY A 16 14.39 23.45 3.13
C GLY A 16 13.21 24.41 3.26
N ILE A 17 12.42 24.16 4.30
CA ILE A 17 11.27 24.99 4.67
C ILE A 17 11.64 25.78 5.90
N TYR A 18 11.46 27.09 5.79
CA TYR A 18 11.75 28.03 6.84
C TYR A 18 10.45 28.68 7.29
N GLU A 19 10.06 28.39 8.51
CA GLU A 19 8.93 29.05 9.14
C GLU A 19 9.37 30.38 9.74
N TYR A 20 8.62 31.42 9.41
CA TYR A 20 8.69 32.74 10.00
C TYR A 20 7.57 32.88 11.01
N ASP A 21 7.96 33.19 12.24
CA ASP A 21 7.07 33.55 13.32
C ASP A 21 7.50 34.90 13.93
N CYS A 22 6.55 35.83 14.07
CA CYS A 22 6.81 37.14 14.62
C CYS A 22 6.53 37.15 16.13
N ASP A 23 7.59 36.99 16.94
CA ASP A 23 7.53 37.00 18.40
C ASP A 23 7.16 38.37 19.04
N ILE A 24 6.81 39.39 18.24
CA ILE A 24 6.49 40.73 18.74
C ILE A 24 5.00 40.83 19.08
N GLY A 25 4.68 40.87 20.36
CA GLY A 25 3.30 41.03 20.83
C GLY A 25 2.39 39.90 20.32
N ASN A 26 1.22 40.26 19.79
CA ASN A 26 0.25 39.29 19.25
C ASN A 26 0.32 39.19 17.71
N HIS A 27 1.44 39.59 17.09
CA HIS A 27 1.56 39.60 15.63
C HIS A 27 1.40 38.21 15.02
N ALA A 28 2.05 37.20 15.60
CA ALA A 28 1.87 35.79 15.22
C ALA A 28 0.40 35.35 15.31
N GLU A 29 -0.26 35.63 16.43
CA GLU A 29 -1.69 35.34 16.65
C GLU A 29 -2.61 36.11 15.69
N GLN A 30 -2.15 37.26 15.18
CA GLN A 30 -2.81 38.06 14.15
C GLN A 30 -2.45 37.62 12.72
N GLY A 31 -1.70 36.52 12.57
CA GLY A 31 -1.38 35.92 11.27
C GLY A 31 -0.11 36.46 10.62
N MET A 32 0.77 37.16 11.35
CA MET A 32 2.14 37.45 10.88
C MET A 32 3.05 36.23 11.01
N THR A 33 2.60 35.11 10.47
CA THR A 33 3.39 33.89 10.28
C THR A 33 3.47 33.60 8.78
N GLY A 34 4.47 32.84 8.37
CA GLY A 34 4.58 32.44 6.97
C GLY A 34 5.73 31.47 6.75
N SER A 35 5.76 30.83 5.60
CA SER A 35 6.82 29.90 5.25
C SER A 35 7.57 30.37 4.01
N VAL A 36 8.86 30.07 3.96
CA VAL A 36 9.73 30.24 2.79
C VAL A 36 10.29 28.88 2.43
N ILE A 37 10.05 28.45 1.19
CA ILE A 37 10.62 27.22 0.64
C ILE A 37 11.84 27.59 -0.20
N VAL A 38 12.97 26.95 0.09
CA VAL A 38 14.25 27.16 -0.59
C VAL A 38 14.68 25.84 -1.21
N GLY A 39 14.86 25.81 -2.53
CA GLY A 39 15.13 24.58 -3.27
C GLY A 39 13.88 23.76 -3.59
N GLN A 40 14.08 22.60 -4.22
CA GLN A 40 13.03 21.67 -4.62
C GLN A 40 12.92 20.54 -3.58
N GLY A 41 11.76 20.39 -2.96
CA GLY A 41 11.52 19.32 -1.98
C GLY A 41 10.74 18.15 -2.60
N GLY A 42 11.09 16.92 -2.20
CA GLY A 42 10.38 15.70 -2.59
C GLY A 42 10.91 14.47 -1.85
N CYS A 43 10.71 13.26 -2.38
CA CYS A 43 11.24 12.05 -1.74
C CYS A 43 12.74 11.84 -2.02
N MET A 44 13.53 11.70 -0.97
CA MET A 44 15.00 11.52 -1.01
C MET A 44 15.45 10.07 -0.74
N ASP A 45 14.51 9.17 -0.44
CA ASP A 45 14.83 7.75 -0.20
C ASP A 45 14.98 7.01 -1.53
N HIS A 46 16.16 6.46 -1.80
CA HIS A 46 16.48 5.78 -3.05
C HIS A 46 15.70 4.47 -3.27
N ASN A 47 15.03 3.95 -2.23
CA ASN A 47 14.19 2.75 -2.32
C ASN A 47 12.71 3.10 -2.59
N ALA A 48 12.36 4.38 -2.61
CA ALA A 48 11.00 4.81 -2.90
C ALA A 48 10.74 4.87 -4.42
N CYS A 49 9.50 4.63 -4.80
CA CYS A 49 9.00 4.69 -6.16
C CYS A 49 8.88 6.11 -6.72
N ASN A 50 8.74 7.10 -5.83
CA ASN A 50 8.72 8.52 -6.18
C ASN A 50 10.06 9.21 -5.86
N TYR A 51 11.15 8.45 -5.72
CA TYR A 51 12.50 8.98 -5.57
C TYR A 51 12.90 9.81 -6.80
N ASP A 52 13.47 10.99 -6.56
CA ASP A 52 14.08 11.81 -7.59
C ASP A 52 15.37 12.44 -7.04
N GLU A 53 16.48 12.25 -7.76
CA GLU A 53 17.78 12.78 -7.39
C GLU A 53 17.90 14.30 -7.62
N GLU A 54 16.96 14.91 -8.34
CA GLU A 54 16.90 16.36 -8.55
C GLU A 54 16.35 17.13 -7.33
N PHE A 55 15.79 16.44 -6.32
CA PHE A 55 15.33 17.09 -5.11
C PHE A 55 16.49 17.47 -4.17
N ASP A 56 16.37 18.63 -3.54
CA ASP A 56 17.35 19.19 -2.63
C ASP A 56 17.15 18.72 -1.17
N PHE A 57 15.92 18.35 -0.79
CA PHE A 57 15.58 17.94 0.58
C PHE A 57 14.30 17.08 0.64
N GLN A 58 14.17 16.31 1.73
CA GLN A 58 12.97 15.50 1.98
C GLN A 58 11.76 16.41 2.23
N TYR A 59 10.75 16.29 1.40
CA TYR A 59 9.47 16.97 1.56
C TYR A 59 8.33 16.11 1.03
N GLY A 60 7.26 16.02 1.83
CA GLY A 60 6.17 15.09 1.55
C GLY A 60 6.52 13.63 1.87
N GLU A 61 5.65 12.73 1.42
CA GLU A 61 5.75 11.30 1.68
C GLU A 61 6.54 10.59 0.56
N CYS A 62 7.24 9.53 0.94
CA CYS A 62 7.86 8.60 0.00
C CYS A 62 6.93 7.43 -0.26
N ASP A 63 6.62 7.16 -1.51
CA ASP A 63 5.78 6.05 -1.93
C ASP A 63 6.67 4.82 -2.12
N PHE A 64 6.36 3.71 -1.46
CA PHE A 64 7.12 2.47 -1.59
C PHE A 64 6.28 1.41 -2.31
N ALA A 65 6.96 0.51 -3.02
CA ALA A 65 6.29 -0.61 -3.63
C ALA A 65 5.65 -1.52 -2.57
N GLU A 66 4.51 -2.11 -2.90
CA GLU A 66 3.89 -3.13 -2.06
C GLU A 66 4.80 -4.36 -1.95
N LEU A 67 4.61 -5.16 -0.90
CA LEU A 67 5.37 -6.39 -0.70
C LEU A 67 5.23 -7.29 -1.94
N ASN A 68 6.36 -7.80 -2.44
CA ASN A 68 6.47 -8.62 -3.65
C ASN A 68 6.23 -7.90 -4.99
N PHE A 69 5.91 -6.61 -4.99
CA PHE A 69 5.75 -5.81 -6.20
C PHE A 69 6.95 -4.90 -6.43
N ASN A 70 7.15 -4.47 -7.68
CA ASN A 70 8.00 -3.34 -8.02
C ASN A 70 7.18 -2.03 -8.11
N CYS A 71 7.87 -0.92 -8.35
CA CYS A 71 7.24 0.40 -8.43
C CYS A 71 6.29 0.61 -9.62
N ASN A 72 6.31 -0.27 -10.62
CA ASN A 72 5.34 -0.27 -11.72
C ASN A 72 4.09 -1.11 -11.39
N GLY A 73 4.02 -1.71 -10.20
CA GLY A 73 2.96 -2.64 -9.82
C GLY A 73 3.12 -4.04 -10.43
N GLU A 74 4.31 -4.39 -10.91
CA GLU A 74 4.58 -5.72 -11.46
C GLU A 74 5.03 -6.67 -10.34
N CYS A 75 4.48 -7.88 -10.32
CA CYS A 75 4.88 -8.92 -9.37
C CYS A 75 6.31 -9.40 -9.65
N LEU A 76 7.13 -9.46 -8.59
CA LEU A 76 8.54 -9.87 -8.66
C LEU A 76 8.77 -11.35 -8.39
N ILE A 77 7.73 -12.06 -7.97
CA ILE A 77 7.73 -13.50 -7.70
C ILE A 77 6.58 -14.17 -8.44
N GLU A 78 6.40 -15.47 -8.23
CA GLU A 78 5.29 -16.18 -8.87
C GLU A 78 3.95 -15.63 -8.37
N VAL A 79 3.04 -15.46 -9.33
CA VAL A 79 1.64 -15.16 -9.07
C VAL A 79 0.92 -16.50 -8.94
N ASP A 80 0.16 -16.67 -7.87
CA ASP A 80 -0.60 -17.90 -7.69
C ASP A 80 -1.78 -18.01 -8.66
N SER A 81 -2.52 -19.11 -8.55
CA SER A 81 -3.69 -19.36 -9.39
C SER A 81 -4.81 -18.33 -9.22
N CYS A 82 -4.71 -17.48 -8.19
CA CYS A 82 -5.66 -16.44 -7.84
C CYS A 82 -5.25 -15.03 -8.24
N GLY A 83 -4.13 -14.89 -8.96
CA GLY A 83 -3.65 -13.57 -9.35
C GLY A 83 -2.97 -12.81 -8.21
N ILE A 84 -2.70 -13.47 -7.08
CA ILE A 84 -2.04 -12.86 -5.92
C ILE A 84 -0.54 -13.07 -6.02
N CYS A 85 0.20 -11.96 -5.97
CA CYS A 85 1.66 -11.95 -6.04
C CYS A 85 2.28 -12.54 -4.77
N GLY A 86 2.93 -13.70 -4.88
CA GLY A 86 3.46 -14.42 -3.71
C GLY A 86 2.41 -15.04 -2.82
N GLY A 87 1.17 -15.15 -3.31
CA GLY A 87 0.15 -15.89 -2.59
C GLY A 87 0.54 -17.37 -2.50
N ASN A 88 0.14 -18.01 -1.41
CA ASN A 88 0.22 -19.46 -1.25
C ASN A 88 -1.05 -20.14 -1.76
N GLY A 89 -1.90 -19.42 -2.52
CA GLY A 89 -3.20 -19.88 -2.98
C GLY A 89 -3.06 -21.09 -3.90
N SER A 90 -3.06 -22.27 -3.29
CA SER A 90 -3.24 -23.54 -3.97
C SER A 90 -4.72 -23.69 -4.23
N ASN A 91 -5.11 -23.84 -5.50
CA ASN A 91 -6.49 -24.03 -5.88
C ASN A 91 -7.10 -25.22 -5.09
N GLY A 92 -8.06 -24.97 -4.20
CA GLY A 92 -8.64 -25.95 -3.26
C GLY A 92 -8.19 -25.84 -1.79
N ASP A 93 -7.14 -25.07 -1.47
CA ASP A 93 -6.73 -24.76 -0.08
C ASP A 93 -7.41 -23.47 0.40
N VAL A 94 -8.55 -23.64 1.07
CA VAL A 94 -9.46 -22.55 1.46
C VAL A 94 -9.12 -22.01 2.84
N ASN A 95 -8.50 -22.84 3.69
CA ASN A 95 -8.10 -22.44 5.04
C ASN A 95 -6.62 -21.98 5.13
N GLU A 96 -5.91 -21.97 4.00
CA GLU A 96 -4.55 -21.44 3.83
C GLU A 96 -3.48 -22.19 4.65
N ASN A 97 -3.67 -23.50 4.86
CA ASN A 97 -2.72 -24.33 5.60
C ASN A 97 -1.73 -25.13 4.71
N ASN A 98 -1.80 -24.94 3.40
CA ASN A 98 -1.06 -25.64 2.35
C ASN A 98 -1.42 -27.13 2.20
N LEU A 99 -2.59 -27.55 2.66
CA LEU A 99 -3.12 -28.90 2.48
C LEU A 99 -4.51 -28.81 1.86
N ILE A 100 -4.81 -29.67 0.89
CA ILE A 100 -6.15 -29.82 0.35
C ILE A 100 -6.80 -30.99 1.09
N GLU A 101 -7.72 -30.71 2.00
CA GLU A 101 -8.35 -31.71 2.86
C GLU A 101 -9.83 -31.39 3.15
N ILE A 102 -10.48 -32.25 3.95
CA ILE A 102 -11.91 -32.09 4.26
C ILE A 102 -12.18 -30.77 5.01
N ALA A 103 -11.18 -30.23 5.72
CA ALA A 103 -11.29 -28.93 6.37
C ALA A 103 -11.63 -27.81 5.37
N ASP A 104 -11.08 -27.82 4.15
CA ASP A 104 -11.39 -26.82 3.12
C ASP A 104 -12.84 -26.86 2.68
N ILE A 105 -13.40 -28.07 2.57
CA ILE A 105 -14.83 -28.27 2.27
C ILE A 105 -15.70 -27.67 3.38
N THR A 106 -15.32 -27.85 4.64
CA THR A 106 -16.10 -27.28 5.76
C THR A 106 -16.14 -25.77 5.70
N TYR A 107 -15.02 -25.14 5.34
CA TYR A 107 -14.93 -23.70 5.13
C TYR A 107 -15.88 -23.25 4.00
N ILE A 108 -15.85 -23.89 2.82
CA ILE A 108 -16.76 -23.50 1.73
C ILE A 108 -18.23 -23.66 2.14
N ILE A 109 -18.59 -24.74 2.83
CA ILE A 109 -19.96 -24.95 3.28
C ILE A 109 -20.39 -23.84 4.23
N GLU A 110 -19.57 -23.51 5.23
CA GLU A 110 -19.81 -22.43 6.20
C GLU A 110 -19.99 -21.08 5.49
N TYR A 111 -19.22 -20.81 4.43
CA TYR A 111 -19.38 -19.62 3.61
C TYR A 111 -20.71 -19.63 2.83
N ILE A 112 -21.06 -20.74 2.17
CA ILE A 112 -22.30 -20.88 1.40
C ILE A 112 -23.55 -20.69 2.27
N ILE A 113 -23.52 -21.16 3.52
CA ILE A 113 -24.63 -20.97 4.47
C ILE A 113 -24.61 -19.61 5.17
N GLY A 114 -23.56 -18.80 4.97
CA GLY A 114 -23.44 -17.44 5.48
C GLY A 114 -22.97 -17.34 6.94
N GLU A 115 -22.34 -18.38 7.47
CA GLU A 115 -21.78 -18.38 8.84
C GLU A 115 -20.41 -17.70 8.90
N ILE A 116 -19.65 -17.72 7.79
CA ILE A 116 -18.35 -17.06 7.66
C ILE A 116 -18.30 -16.17 6.41
N ILE A 117 -17.37 -15.21 6.42
CA ILE A 117 -17.11 -14.31 5.29
C ILE A 117 -15.66 -14.52 4.87
N PHE A 118 -15.47 -14.85 3.59
CA PHE A 118 -14.17 -15.04 2.98
C PHE A 118 -13.55 -13.73 2.51
N ASN A 119 -12.21 -13.69 2.55
CA ASN A 119 -11.43 -12.68 1.85
C ASN A 119 -11.31 -13.01 0.34
N GLU A 120 -10.69 -12.13 -0.46
CA GLU A 120 -10.55 -12.33 -1.91
C GLU A 120 -9.74 -13.60 -2.28
N ASN A 121 -8.70 -13.92 -1.50
CA ASN A 121 -7.91 -15.13 -1.69
C ASN A 121 -8.76 -16.38 -1.48
N GLN A 122 -9.50 -16.46 -0.38
CA GLN A 122 -10.33 -17.62 -0.03
C GLN A 122 -11.51 -17.84 -0.99
N ILE A 123 -12.10 -16.76 -1.53
CA ILE A 123 -13.11 -16.87 -2.58
C ILE A 123 -12.49 -17.50 -3.82
N CYS A 124 -11.27 -17.08 -4.17
CA CYS A 124 -10.59 -17.61 -5.33
C CYS A 124 -10.09 -19.05 -5.12
N THR A 125 -9.38 -19.35 -4.03
CA THR A 125 -8.89 -20.72 -3.77
C THR A 125 -10.04 -21.69 -3.59
N GLY A 126 -11.21 -21.21 -3.13
CA GLY A 126 -12.45 -21.99 -3.09
C GLY A 126 -13.13 -22.16 -4.46
N ASP A 127 -12.96 -21.25 -5.42
CA ASP A 127 -13.54 -21.33 -6.77
C ASP A 127 -12.66 -22.18 -7.70
N VAL A 128 -12.68 -23.49 -7.45
CA VAL A 128 -11.73 -24.44 -8.04
C VAL A 128 -11.82 -24.53 -9.56
N ASN A 129 -12.99 -24.28 -10.16
CA ASN A 129 -13.13 -24.24 -11.63
C ASN A 129 -12.95 -22.83 -12.23
N MET A 130 -12.70 -21.82 -11.41
CA MET A 130 -12.45 -20.43 -11.81
C MET A 130 -13.58 -19.83 -12.65
N ASN A 131 -14.84 -20.14 -12.32
CA ASN A 131 -15.99 -19.58 -13.05
C ASN A 131 -16.51 -18.26 -12.44
N GLY A 132 -15.91 -17.81 -11.34
CA GLY A 132 -16.27 -16.61 -10.59
C GLY A 132 -17.39 -16.82 -9.57
N ILE A 133 -17.81 -18.06 -9.30
CA ILE A 133 -18.93 -18.38 -8.41
C ILE A 133 -18.53 -19.50 -7.46
N LEU A 134 -18.27 -19.15 -6.20
CA LEU A 134 -18.05 -20.12 -5.13
C LEU A 134 -19.37 -20.79 -4.71
N ASN A 135 -19.53 -22.07 -5.04
CA ASN A 135 -20.73 -22.86 -4.77
C ASN A 135 -20.44 -24.36 -4.57
N VAL A 136 -21.50 -25.17 -4.49
CA VAL A 136 -21.39 -26.62 -4.25
C VAL A 136 -20.68 -27.38 -5.38
N THR A 137 -20.59 -26.80 -6.57
CA THR A 137 -19.82 -27.38 -7.68
C THR A 137 -18.34 -27.39 -7.32
N ASP A 138 -17.83 -26.34 -6.67
CA ASP A 138 -16.43 -26.26 -6.28
C ASP A 138 -16.11 -27.19 -5.12
N VAL A 139 -17.06 -27.39 -4.21
CA VAL A 139 -16.98 -28.45 -3.19
C VAL A 139 -16.79 -29.83 -3.82
N ILE A 140 -17.52 -30.14 -4.90
CA ILE A 140 -17.37 -31.41 -5.61
C ILE A 140 -15.96 -31.53 -6.20
N LEU A 141 -15.40 -30.45 -6.74
CA LEU A 141 -14.05 -30.46 -7.29
C LEU A 141 -12.98 -30.64 -6.20
N ILE A 142 -13.13 -30.02 -5.03
CA ILE A 142 -12.21 -30.28 -3.89
C ILE A 142 -12.30 -31.75 -3.46
N ILE A 143 -13.50 -32.33 -3.42
CA ILE A 143 -13.67 -33.76 -3.14
C ILE A 143 -12.90 -34.59 -4.17
N GLU A 144 -13.02 -34.28 -5.47
CA GLU A 144 -12.27 -34.97 -6.52
C GLU A 144 -10.75 -34.84 -6.30
N LEU A 145 -10.25 -33.65 -5.98
CA LEU A 145 -8.83 -33.42 -5.67
C LEU A 145 -8.34 -34.27 -4.48
N ILE A 146 -9.11 -34.36 -3.40
CA ILE A 146 -8.74 -35.15 -2.19
C ILE A 146 -8.65 -36.64 -2.50
N PHE A 147 -9.46 -37.15 -3.43
CA PHE A 147 -9.56 -38.58 -3.73
C PHE A 147 -8.75 -39.02 -4.97
N GLU A 148 -8.12 -38.09 -5.69
CA GLU A 148 -7.21 -38.40 -6.80
C GLU A 148 -5.75 -38.66 -6.37
N ASP A 149 -5.42 -38.50 -5.08
CA ASP A 149 -4.13 -38.87 -4.46
C ASP A 149 -4.10 -40.30 -3.85
#